data_AF-Q5HEH9-F1
#
_entry.id   AF-Q5HEH9-F1
#
_cell.length_a   1.000
_cell.length_b   1.000
_cell.length_c   1.000
_cell.angle_alpha   90.00
_cell.angle_beta   90.00
_cell.angle_gamma   90.00
#
_symmetry.space_group_name_H-M   'P 1'
#
loop_
_entity.id
_entity.type
_entity.pdbx_description
1 polymer ?
#
loop_
_entity_poly.entity_id
_entity_poly.type
_entity_poly.pdbx_seq_one_letter_code
_entity_poly.pdbx_strand_id
1 'polypeptide(L)'
;MKNKKRVLIASSLSCAILLLSAATTQANSAHKDSQDQNKKEHVDKSQQKDKRNVTNKDKNSTAPDDIGKNGKITKRTETVYDEKTNILQNLQFDFIDDPTYDKNVLLVKKQGSIHSNLKFESHKEEKNSNWLKYPSEYHVDFQVKRNRKTEILDQLPKNKISTAKVDSTFSYSSGGKFDSTKGIGRTSSNSYSKTISYNQQNYDTIASGKNNNWHVHWSVIANDLKYGGEVKNRNDELLFYRNTRIATVENPELSFASKYRYPALVRSGFNPEFLTYLSNEKSNEKTQFEVTYTRNQDILKNRPGIHYAPPILEKNKDGQRLIVTYEVDWKNKTVKVVDKYSDDNKPYKEG
;
A
#
# COMPACT_ATOMS: atom_id res chain seq x y z
N MET A 1 43.51 26.15 15.20
CA MET A 1 43.53 24.94 16.06
C MET A 1 42.44 23.98 15.60
N LYS A 2 42.77 22.72 15.31
CA LYS A 2 41.85 21.67 14.85
C LYS A 2 40.93 21.23 16.01
N ASN A 3 39.61 21.29 15.83
CA ASN A 3 38.66 20.57 16.69
C ASN A 3 37.85 19.58 15.85
N LYS A 4 38.19 18.30 15.97
CA LYS A 4 37.43 17.16 15.44
C LYS A 4 36.20 16.96 16.32
N LYS A 5 34.99 17.23 15.81
CA LYS A 5 33.75 16.75 16.44
C LYS A 5 33.36 15.40 15.85
N ARG A 6 33.31 14.40 16.73
CA ARG A 6 32.94 13.00 16.47
C ARG A 6 31.45 12.91 16.11
N VAL A 7 31.15 12.15 15.07
CA VAL A 7 29.81 11.72 14.65
C VAL A 7 29.42 10.52 15.50
N LEU A 8 28.29 10.61 16.21
CA LEU A 8 27.64 9.52 16.92
C LEU A 8 26.51 8.98 16.03
N ILE A 9 26.67 7.73 15.57
CA ILE A 9 25.66 6.98 14.83
C ILE A 9 24.79 6.28 15.88
N ALA A 10 23.57 6.79 16.09
CA ALA A 10 22.57 6.12 16.92
C ALA A 10 21.80 5.12 16.04
N SER A 11 22.04 3.83 16.24
CA SER A 11 21.29 2.73 15.63
C SER A 11 19.90 2.63 16.26
N SER A 12 18.85 2.83 15.48
CA SER A 12 17.46 2.61 15.88
C SER A 12 17.13 1.11 15.83
N LEU A 13 16.95 0.48 16.99
CA LEU A 13 16.26 -0.82 17.09
C LEU A 13 14.76 -0.59 16.85
N SER A 14 14.26 -1.01 15.70
CA SER A 14 12.82 -1.04 15.41
C SER A 14 12.23 -2.35 15.94
N CYS A 15 11.47 -2.27 17.04
CA CYS A 15 10.71 -3.39 17.59
C CYS A 15 9.51 -3.69 16.68
N ALA A 16 9.53 -4.86 16.03
CA ALA A 16 8.37 -5.42 15.34
C ALA A 16 7.33 -5.91 16.36
N ILE A 17 6.19 -5.22 16.43
CA ILE A 17 5.03 -5.63 17.24
C ILE A 17 4.26 -6.68 16.42
N LEU A 18 4.39 -7.95 16.82
CA LEU A 18 3.56 -9.07 16.38
C LEU A 18 2.22 -9.02 17.12
N LEU A 19 1.17 -8.58 16.43
CA LEU A 19 -0.22 -8.73 16.89
C LEU A 19 -0.70 -10.16 16.58
N LEU A 20 -0.62 -11.04 17.57
CA LEU A 20 -1.35 -12.32 17.55
C LEU A 20 -2.85 -12.03 17.70
N SER A 21 -3.62 -12.40 16.67
CA SER A 21 -5.07 -12.47 16.73
C SER A 21 -5.50 -13.77 17.41
N ALA A 22 -5.95 -13.67 18.66
CA ALA A 22 -6.63 -14.78 19.33
C ALA A 22 -8.05 -14.89 18.78
N ALA A 23 -8.31 -15.99 18.07
CA ALA A 23 -9.63 -16.38 17.61
C ALA A 23 -10.55 -16.65 18.80
N THR A 24 -11.75 -16.08 18.73
CA THR A 24 -12.87 -16.28 19.65
C THR A 24 -13.59 -17.58 19.26
N THR A 25 -13.59 -18.56 20.17
CA THR A 25 -14.55 -19.67 20.15
C THR A 25 -15.53 -19.51 21.30
N GLN A 26 -16.78 -19.30 20.93
CA GLN A 26 -17.97 -19.49 21.75
C GLN A 26 -18.09 -20.96 22.15
N ALA A 27 -18.45 -21.24 23.40
CA ALA A 27 -19.33 -22.35 23.76
C ALA A 27 -19.86 -22.17 25.19
N ASN A 28 -21.17 -22.41 25.30
CA ASN A 28 -22.00 -22.30 26.50
C ASN A 28 -21.79 -23.44 27.50
N SER A 29 -22.21 -23.13 28.72
CA SER A 29 -22.98 -23.96 29.67
C SER A 29 -22.31 -25.01 30.58
N ALA A 30 -22.63 -24.83 31.86
CA ALA A 30 -23.02 -25.82 32.88
C ALA A 30 -21.93 -26.53 33.71
N HIS A 31 -21.81 -26.05 34.95
CA HIS A 31 -21.79 -26.81 36.21
C HIS A 31 -21.55 -28.33 36.16
N LYS A 32 -20.47 -28.79 36.79
CA LYS A 32 -20.50 -29.45 38.11
C LYS A 32 -19.09 -29.83 38.56
N ASP A 33 -18.80 -29.51 39.82
CA ASP A 33 -17.71 -30.06 40.60
C ASP A 33 -17.77 -31.59 40.65
N SER A 34 -16.63 -32.23 40.41
CA SER A 34 -16.21 -33.39 41.20
C SER A 34 -14.69 -33.53 41.14
N GLN A 35 -14.10 -33.55 42.33
CA GLN A 35 -12.86 -34.22 42.69
C GLN A 35 -12.84 -35.63 42.06
N ASP A 36 -11.74 -36.31 41.79
CA ASP A 36 -10.59 -36.52 42.64
C ASP A 36 -9.58 -37.39 41.85
N GLN A 37 -8.32 -37.35 42.30
CA GLN A 37 -7.36 -38.46 42.29
C GLN A 37 -6.62 -38.94 41.01
N ASN A 38 -5.31 -38.62 41.05
CA ASN A 38 -4.18 -39.56 41.14
C ASN A 38 -3.62 -40.29 39.90
N LYS A 39 -2.36 -39.89 39.62
CA LYS A 39 -1.12 -40.70 39.65
C LYS A 39 -0.65 -41.45 38.39
N LYS A 40 0.68 -41.24 38.18
CA LYS A 40 1.74 -42.16 37.68
C LYS A 40 1.74 -42.36 36.16
N GLU A 41 2.85 -42.41 35.42
CA GLU A 41 4.30 -42.62 35.62
C GLU A 41 5.01 -41.89 34.44
N HIS A 42 6.13 -41.16 34.56
CA HIS A 42 7.53 -41.50 34.91
C HIS A 42 8.34 -42.20 33.80
N VAL A 43 9.58 -41.69 33.58
CA VAL A 43 10.79 -42.32 32.97
C VAL A 43 10.88 -42.28 31.42
N ASP A 44 11.98 -41.96 30.70
CA ASP A 44 13.38 -41.55 30.95
C ASP A 44 13.87 -40.77 29.71
N LYS A 45 14.50 -39.60 29.86
CA LYS A 45 15.94 -39.29 29.64
C LYS A 45 16.78 -40.22 28.75
N SER A 46 17.57 -39.53 27.92
CA SER A 46 18.79 -39.89 27.16
C SER A 46 18.51 -40.01 25.65
N GLN A 47 18.98 -39.10 24.80
CA GLN A 47 20.41 -38.94 24.51
C GLN A 47 20.83 -37.48 24.25
N GLN A 48 22.06 -37.24 24.70
CA GLN A 48 22.86 -36.03 24.62
C GLN A 48 23.35 -35.71 23.21
N LYS A 49 23.52 -34.41 22.97
CA LYS A 49 24.64 -33.74 22.29
C LYS A 49 25.06 -34.29 20.93
N ASP A 50 24.75 -33.52 19.89
CA ASP A 50 25.82 -33.04 19.01
C ASP A 50 25.70 -31.54 18.76
N LYS A 51 26.71 -30.82 19.21
CA LYS A 51 26.94 -29.41 18.91
C LYS A 51 27.55 -29.32 17.51
N ARG A 52 26.83 -28.77 16.55
CA ARG A 52 27.45 -28.01 15.44
C ARG A 52 26.90 -26.60 15.42
N ASN A 53 27.68 -25.69 16.00
CA ASN A 53 27.73 -24.31 15.56
C ASN A 53 28.00 -24.28 14.05
N VAL A 54 27.38 -23.33 13.33
CA VAL A 54 28.03 -22.31 12.49
C VAL A 54 26.95 -21.64 11.61
N THR A 55 26.58 -20.44 12.07
CA THR A 55 26.40 -19.21 11.29
C THR A 55 25.06 -18.95 10.60
N ASN A 56 24.33 -18.02 11.21
CA ASN A 56 23.44 -17.04 10.60
C ASN A 56 23.88 -16.67 9.18
N LYS A 57 23.04 -16.99 8.20
CA LYS A 57 23.09 -16.35 6.90
C LYS A 57 21.68 -15.94 6.49
N ASP A 58 21.27 -14.79 7.02
CA ASP A 58 20.32 -13.92 6.35
C ASP A 58 20.86 -13.60 4.96
N LYS A 59 20.34 -14.28 3.93
CA LYS A 59 20.36 -13.81 2.54
C LYS A 59 19.10 -14.31 1.85
N ASN A 60 18.35 -13.37 1.27
CA ASN A 60 17.25 -13.55 0.33
C ASN A 60 17.27 -14.94 -0.34
N SER A 61 16.39 -15.84 0.13
CA SER A 61 16.13 -17.11 -0.53
C SER A 61 15.45 -16.84 -1.88
N THR A 62 16.16 -17.12 -2.97
CA THR A 62 15.72 -17.06 -4.36
C THR A 62 15.40 -18.46 -4.90
N ALA A 63 14.80 -19.33 -4.09
CA ALA A 63 14.22 -20.57 -4.60
C ALA A 63 13.01 -20.20 -5.51
N PRO A 64 12.99 -20.64 -6.78
CA PRO A 64 11.85 -20.42 -7.66
C PRO A 64 10.64 -21.23 -7.19
N ASP A 65 9.46 -20.61 -7.26
CA ASP A 65 8.19 -21.35 -7.19
C ASP A 65 7.94 -22.05 -8.54
N ASP A 66 7.47 -23.29 -8.51
CA ASP A 66 7.18 -24.14 -9.67
C ASP A 66 5.80 -23.83 -10.26
N ILE A 67 5.70 -23.61 -11.58
CA ILE A 67 4.43 -23.39 -12.30
C ILE A 67 3.95 -24.72 -12.89
N GLY A 68 3.95 -25.79 -12.08
CA GLY A 68 3.95 -27.14 -12.63
C GLY A 68 5.09 -27.36 -13.63
N LYS A 69 5.19 -28.59 -14.15
CA LYS A 69 6.41 -29.25 -14.66
C LYS A 69 7.45 -28.47 -15.51
N ASN A 70 7.26 -27.26 -16.01
CA ASN A 70 8.25 -26.56 -16.85
C ASN A 70 8.46 -25.05 -16.57
N GLY A 71 7.83 -24.43 -15.56
CA GLY A 71 7.96 -22.97 -15.35
C GLY A 71 8.81 -22.59 -14.14
N LYS A 72 9.71 -21.60 -14.29
CA LYS A 72 10.55 -21.06 -13.20
C LYS A 72 10.20 -19.61 -12.91
N ILE A 73 10.11 -19.23 -11.64
CA ILE A 73 9.86 -17.83 -11.24
C ILE A 73 11.07 -17.21 -10.57
N THR A 74 11.53 -16.09 -11.12
CA THR A 74 12.57 -15.28 -10.48
C THR A 74 11.93 -14.04 -9.87
N LYS A 75 12.02 -13.90 -8.55
CA LYS A 75 11.46 -12.75 -7.82
C LYS A 75 12.55 -11.70 -7.57
N ARG A 76 12.18 -10.43 -7.71
CA ARG A 76 12.97 -9.25 -7.33
C ARG A 76 12.09 -8.28 -6.57
N THR A 77 12.70 -7.52 -5.66
CA THR A 77 12.00 -6.49 -4.90
C THR A 77 12.85 -5.24 -4.89
N GLU A 78 12.24 -4.10 -5.19
CA GLU A 78 12.89 -2.79 -5.10
C GLU A 78 12.09 -1.89 -4.17
N THR A 79 12.80 -1.22 -3.26
CA THR A 79 12.20 -0.33 -2.26
C THR A 79 12.77 1.07 -2.40
N VAL A 80 11.91 2.07 -2.54
CA VAL A 80 12.27 3.48 -2.60
C VAL A 80 11.40 4.27 -1.65
N TYR A 81 12.04 4.98 -0.73
CA TYR A 81 11.37 5.86 0.22
C TYR A 81 11.72 7.32 -0.06
N ASP A 82 10.76 8.20 0.12
CA ASP A 82 10.95 9.64 0.07
C ASP A 82 10.49 10.33 1.35
N GLU A 83 11.45 10.88 2.09
CA GLU A 83 11.20 11.56 3.37
C GLU A 83 10.34 12.81 3.20
N LYS A 84 10.51 13.54 2.10
CA LYS A 84 9.82 14.81 1.83
C LYS A 84 8.32 14.60 1.70
N THR A 85 7.91 13.61 0.91
CA THR A 85 6.50 13.29 0.67
C THR A 85 5.94 12.25 1.65
N ASN A 86 6.82 11.57 2.40
CA ASN A 86 6.51 10.43 3.27
C ASN A 86 5.75 9.32 2.51
N ILE A 87 6.35 8.92 1.38
CA ILE A 87 5.83 7.89 0.48
C ILE A 87 6.91 6.82 0.29
N LEU A 88 6.50 5.56 0.43
CA LEU A 88 7.30 4.37 0.20
C LEU A 88 6.73 3.60 -0.98
N GLN A 89 7.53 3.37 -2.01
CA GLN A 89 7.27 2.35 -3.02
C GLN A 89 8.04 1.08 -2.65
N ASN A 90 7.34 -0.05 -2.61
CA ASN A 90 7.92 -1.38 -2.44
C ASN A 90 7.34 -2.27 -3.54
N LEU A 91 8.07 -2.41 -4.63
CA LEU A 91 7.60 -3.11 -5.83
C LEU A 91 8.18 -4.52 -5.86
N GLN A 92 7.34 -5.51 -6.15
CA GLN A 92 7.76 -6.88 -6.44
C GLN A 92 7.67 -7.14 -7.93
N PHE A 93 8.69 -7.78 -8.47
CA PHE A 93 8.84 -8.14 -9.87
C PHE A 93 9.04 -9.64 -9.97
N ASP A 94 8.01 -10.34 -10.47
CA ASP A 94 8.02 -11.79 -10.61
C ASP A 94 8.18 -12.11 -12.11
N PHE A 95 9.40 -12.46 -12.51
CA PHE A 95 9.73 -12.89 -13.86
C PHE A 95 9.32 -14.35 -14.03
N ILE A 96 8.45 -14.62 -14.99
CA ILE A 96 7.98 -15.98 -15.29
C ILE A 96 8.73 -16.50 -16.53
N ASP A 97 9.49 -17.56 -16.32
CA ASP A 97 10.06 -18.37 -17.39
C ASP A 97 9.05 -19.41 -17.84
N ASP A 98 8.32 -19.10 -18.90
CA ASP A 98 7.46 -20.07 -19.57
C ASP A 98 8.10 -20.49 -20.91
N PRO A 99 8.68 -21.70 -21.01
CA PRO A 99 9.30 -22.17 -22.26
C PRO A 99 8.28 -22.38 -23.39
N THR A 100 6.99 -22.46 -23.07
CA THR A 100 5.89 -22.64 -24.04
C THR A 100 5.30 -21.32 -24.53
N TYR A 101 5.76 -20.20 -23.99
CA TYR A 101 5.33 -18.86 -24.40
C TYR A 101 6.46 -18.15 -25.17
N ASP A 102 6.09 -17.47 -26.26
CA ASP A 102 7.04 -16.85 -27.20
C ASP A 102 7.59 -15.50 -26.69
N LYS A 103 7.00 -14.93 -25.64
CA LYS A 103 7.41 -13.67 -25.01
C LYS A 103 7.91 -13.88 -23.58
N ASN A 104 8.67 -12.92 -23.07
CA ASN A 104 9.01 -12.82 -21.65
C ASN A 104 7.80 -12.30 -20.87
N VAL A 105 7.64 -12.78 -19.65
CA VAL A 105 6.52 -12.42 -18.78
C VAL A 105 7.01 -11.81 -17.48
N LEU A 106 6.37 -10.73 -17.06
CA LEU A 106 6.65 -10.07 -15.80
C LEU A 106 5.35 -9.67 -15.10
N LEU A 107 5.25 -10.02 -13.82
CA LEU A 107 4.25 -9.45 -12.92
C LEU A 107 4.89 -8.39 -12.05
N VAL A 108 4.27 -7.21 -12.00
CA VAL A 108 4.69 -6.12 -11.12
C VAL A 108 3.61 -5.87 -10.09
N LYS A 109 3.88 -6.26 -8.84
CA LYS A 109 3.03 -5.93 -7.69
C LYS A 109 3.52 -4.61 -7.10
N LYS A 110 2.67 -3.58 -7.15
CA LYS A 110 2.94 -2.26 -6.61
C LYS A 110 2.41 -2.20 -5.18
N GLN A 111 3.32 -2.19 -4.22
CA GLN A 111 3.00 -2.06 -2.80
C GLN A 111 3.75 -0.91 -2.16
N GLY A 112 3.51 -0.69 -0.87
CA GLY A 112 4.24 0.28 -0.06
C GLY A 112 3.32 1.03 0.90
N SER A 113 3.62 2.30 1.12
CA SER A 113 2.83 3.17 1.97
C SER A 113 2.78 4.60 1.43
N ILE A 114 1.60 5.19 1.46
CA ILE A 114 1.37 6.60 1.20
C ILE A 114 0.81 7.16 2.51
N HIS A 115 1.65 7.78 3.34
CA HIS A 115 1.22 8.27 4.65
C HIS A 115 0.08 9.30 4.51
N SER A 116 -0.76 9.50 5.52
CA SER A 116 -1.91 10.43 5.37
C SER A 116 -1.50 11.89 5.23
N ASN A 117 -0.41 12.28 5.89
CA ASN A 117 -0.01 13.68 6.07
C ASN A 117 -1.18 14.56 6.57
N LEU A 118 -2.04 13.99 7.42
CA LEU A 118 -3.14 14.71 8.07
C LEU A 118 -2.58 15.83 8.95
N LYS A 119 -3.03 17.06 8.72
CA LYS A 119 -2.56 18.24 9.47
C LYS A 119 -3.71 19.14 9.91
N PHE A 120 -3.54 19.69 11.11
CA PHE A 120 -4.33 20.78 11.64
C PHE A 120 -3.42 22.00 11.70
N GLU A 121 -3.75 23.05 10.96
CA GLU A 121 -2.87 24.20 10.76
C GLU A 121 -3.57 25.49 11.22
N SER A 122 -2.76 26.40 11.75
CA SER A 122 -3.17 27.73 12.19
C SER A 122 -2.72 28.76 11.15
N HIS A 123 -3.66 29.56 10.65
CA HIS A 123 -3.45 30.58 9.62
C HIS A 123 -3.98 31.92 10.12
N LYS A 124 -3.20 32.57 10.99
CA LYS A 124 -3.53 33.88 11.59
C LYS A 124 -3.63 34.97 10.52
N GLU A 125 -2.77 34.90 9.53
CA GLU A 125 -2.70 35.78 8.36
C GLU A 125 -3.93 35.68 7.46
N GLU A 126 -4.59 34.52 7.38
CA GLU A 126 -5.82 34.33 6.61
C GLU A 126 -7.04 34.50 7.52
N LYS A 127 -7.24 35.72 8.02
CA LYS A 127 -8.41 36.11 8.85
C LYS A 127 -8.61 35.19 10.06
N ASN A 128 -7.52 34.84 10.75
CA ASN A 128 -7.52 33.91 11.89
C ASN A 128 -8.21 32.57 11.57
N SER A 129 -7.83 31.89 10.49
CA SER A 129 -8.43 30.61 10.11
C SER A 129 -7.65 29.40 10.62
N ASN A 130 -8.36 28.29 10.80
CA ASN A 130 -7.83 26.97 11.09
C ASN A 130 -8.10 26.06 9.91
N TRP A 131 -7.10 25.31 9.47
CA TRP A 131 -7.21 24.43 8.32
C TRP A 131 -7.04 22.98 8.74
N LEU A 132 -7.88 22.12 8.17
CA LEU A 132 -7.71 20.68 8.19
C LEU A 132 -7.29 20.24 6.79
N LYS A 133 -6.05 19.78 6.66
CA LYS A 133 -5.56 19.13 5.44
C LYS A 133 -5.64 17.63 5.60
N TYR A 134 -6.37 16.96 4.72
CA TYR A 134 -6.58 15.53 4.82
C TYR A 134 -6.56 14.86 3.44
N PRO A 135 -6.09 13.61 3.33
CA PRO A 135 -5.98 12.92 2.05
C PRO A 135 -7.36 12.51 1.56
N SER A 136 -7.80 13.12 0.46
CA SER A 136 -9.09 12.85 -0.16
C SER A 136 -8.98 11.83 -1.28
N GLU A 137 -7.80 11.72 -1.91
CA GLU A 137 -7.51 10.75 -2.96
C GLU A 137 -6.07 10.24 -2.85
N TYR A 138 -5.90 8.98 -3.20
CA TYR A 138 -4.59 8.39 -3.49
C TYR A 138 -4.58 7.91 -4.93
N HIS A 139 -3.43 8.00 -5.59
CA HIS A 139 -3.27 7.47 -6.94
C HIS A 139 -2.05 6.60 -7.06
N VAL A 140 -2.18 5.58 -7.90
CA VAL A 140 -1.09 4.71 -8.32
C VAL A 140 -1.08 4.66 -9.83
N ASP A 141 0.02 5.12 -10.42
CA ASP A 141 0.26 5.08 -11.85
C ASP A 141 1.41 4.13 -12.16
N PHE A 142 1.32 3.44 -13.29
CA PHE A 142 2.38 2.61 -13.83
C PHE A 142 2.42 2.77 -15.33
N GLN A 143 3.58 3.19 -15.84
CA GLN A 143 3.80 3.48 -17.24
C GLN A 143 5.02 2.76 -17.80
N VAL A 144 4.87 2.16 -18.97
CA VAL A 144 6.00 1.66 -19.78
C VAL A 144 6.59 2.84 -20.56
N LYS A 145 7.84 3.19 -20.29
CA LYS A 145 8.52 4.29 -21.00
C LYS A 145 8.90 3.83 -22.41
N ARG A 146 8.33 4.50 -23.42
CA ARG A 146 8.64 4.43 -24.87
C ARG A 146 9.35 3.14 -25.33
N ASN A 147 8.69 1.99 -25.14
CA ASN A 147 9.16 0.72 -25.67
C ASN A 147 7.99 0.00 -26.35
N ARG A 148 8.05 -0.18 -27.67
CA ARG A 148 6.98 -0.84 -28.44
C ARG A 148 6.97 -2.36 -28.28
N LYS A 149 8.03 -2.93 -27.72
CA LYS A 149 8.22 -4.37 -27.54
C LYS A 149 7.74 -4.87 -26.18
N THR A 150 7.30 -3.96 -25.31
CA THR A 150 6.80 -4.27 -23.97
C THR A 150 5.41 -3.69 -23.81
N GLU A 151 4.47 -4.52 -23.38
CA GLU A 151 3.06 -4.16 -23.25
C GLU A 151 2.51 -4.64 -21.91
N ILE A 152 1.59 -3.85 -21.35
CA ILE A 152 0.72 -4.25 -20.25
C ILE A 152 -0.44 -5.01 -20.87
N LEU A 153 -0.60 -6.26 -20.47
CA LEU A 153 -1.67 -7.13 -20.96
C LEU A 153 -2.86 -7.18 -20.01
N ASP A 154 -2.64 -6.97 -18.71
CA ASP A 154 -3.70 -6.94 -17.71
C ASP A 154 -3.30 -6.22 -16.43
N GLN A 155 -4.28 -5.88 -15.60
CA GLN A 155 -4.06 -5.18 -14.34
C GLN A 155 -5.11 -5.51 -13.28
N LEU A 156 -4.74 -5.45 -12.00
CA LEU A 156 -5.64 -5.63 -10.87
C LEU A 156 -5.58 -4.45 -9.88
N PRO A 157 -6.74 -4.01 -9.34
CA PRO A 157 -8.09 -4.43 -9.73
C PRO A 157 -8.48 -3.84 -11.11
N LYS A 158 -9.41 -4.51 -11.80
CA LYS A 158 -9.84 -4.13 -13.17
C LYS A 158 -10.83 -2.98 -13.23
N ASN A 159 -11.70 -2.90 -12.23
CA ASN A 159 -12.90 -2.07 -12.26
C ASN A 159 -13.02 -1.26 -10.98
N LYS A 160 -14.10 -0.49 -10.87
CA LYS A 160 -14.50 0.14 -9.62
C LYS A 160 -14.80 -0.91 -8.53
N ILE A 161 -14.26 -0.69 -7.34
CA ILE A 161 -14.53 -1.50 -6.14
C ILE A 161 -14.83 -0.56 -4.97
N SER A 162 -16.02 -0.71 -4.38
CA SER A 162 -16.50 0.07 -3.22
C SER A 162 -16.53 -0.73 -1.92
N THR A 163 -16.10 -2.00 -1.93
CA THR A 163 -16.03 -2.83 -0.72
C THR A 163 -14.87 -2.39 0.15
N ALA A 164 -15.04 -2.43 1.48
CA ALA A 164 -14.00 -2.00 2.42
C ALA A 164 -12.70 -2.82 2.31
N LYS A 165 -12.81 -4.09 1.93
CA LYS A 165 -11.67 -4.93 1.58
C LYS A 165 -11.67 -5.14 0.06
N VAL A 166 -10.51 -4.92 -0.55
CA VAL A 166 -10.23 -5.32 -1.92
C VAL A 166 -9.37 -6.56 -1.88
N ASP A 167 -9.79 -7.61 -2.53
CA ASP A 167 -8.99 -8.79 -2.81
C ASP A 167 -9.22 -9.24 -4.24
N SER A 168 -8.12 -9.63 -4.91
CA SER A 168 -8.16 -10.16 -6.26
C SER A 168 -6.95 -11.04 -6.48
N THR A 169 -7.15 -12.17 -7.15
CA THR A 169 -6.08 -13.12 -7.46
C THR A 169 -5.87 -13.16 -8.96
N PHE A 170 -4.62 -13.02 -9.37
CA PHE A 170 -4.16 -13.33 -10.70
C PHE A 170 -3.63 -14.76 -10.73
N SER A 171 -3.97 -15.51 -11.76
CA SER A 171 -3.47 -16.86 -12.00
C SER A 171 -2.84 -16.95 -13.40
N TYR A 172 -1.67 -17.55 -13.49
CA TYR A 172 -0.94 -17.83 -14.73
C TYR A 172 -0.75 -19.33 -14.91
N SER A 173 -1.09 -19.82 -16.09
CA SER A 173 -0.86 -21.21 -16.51
C SER A 173 0.09 -21.24 -17.70
N SER A 174 0.84 -22.33 -17.84
CA SER A 174 1.71 -22.57 -18.99
C SER A 174 0.98 -22.36 -20.33
N GLY A 175 1.68 -21.72 -21.27
CA GLY A 175 1.18 -21.31 -22.58
C GLY A 175 0.65 -19.88 -22.61
N GLY A 176 0.98 -19.04 -21.62
CA GLY A 176 0.54 -17.65 -21.57
C GLY A 176 -0.95 -17.44 -21.21
N LYS A 177 -1.65 -18.47 -20.73
CA LYS A 177 -3.05 -18.34 -20.32
C LYS A 177 -3.12 -17.74 -18.91
N PHE A 178 -3.79 -16.60 -18.77
CA PHE A 178 -4.04 -15.98 -17.48
C PHE A 178 -5.53 -15.80 -17.21
N ASP A 179 -5.90 -15.88 -15.95
CA ASP A 179 -7.26 -15.61 -15.46
C ASP A 179 -7.19 -14.67 -14.24
N SER A 180 -8.19 -13.81 -14.14
CA SER A 180 -8.36 -12.81 -13.09
C SER A 180 -9.73 -13.02 -12.44
N THR A 181 -9.85 -13.95 -11.49
CA THR A 181 -11.11 -14.22 -10.81
C THR A 181 -11.21 -13.47 -9.48
N LYS A 182 -12.42 -13.03 -9.14
CA LYS A 182 -12.76 -12.67 -7.75
C LYS A 182 -12.99 -13.95 -6.97
N GLY A 183 -12.17 -14.22 -5.96
CA GLY A 183 -12.37 -15.33 -5.03
C GLY A 183 -11.77 -16.66 -5.49
N ILE A 184 -11.27 -17.39 -4.47
CA ILE A 184 -10.81 -18.80 -4.43
C ILE A 184 -10.26 -19.27 -5.78
N GLY A 185 -8.96 -19.04 -5.96
CA GLY A 185 -8.23 -19.45 -7.13
C GLY A 185 -8.62 -20.86 -7.57
N ARG A 186 -9.02 -21.00 -8.82
CA ARG A 186 -8.82 -22.24 -9.55
C ARG A 186 -7.31 -22.45 -9.66
N THR A 187 -6.68 -22.82 -8.57
CA THR A 187 -5.36 -23.42 -8.58
C THR A 187 -5.57 -24.78 -9.22
N SER A 188 -5.54 -24.84 -10.55
CA SER A 188 -5.01 -26.05 -11.17
C SER A 188 -3.65 -26.26 -10.50
N SER A 189 -3.28 -27.48 -10.13
CA SER A 189 -2.03 -27.75 -9.39
C SER A 189 -0.76 -27.22 -10.09
N ASN A 190 -0.90 -26.74 -11.33
CA ASN A 190 0.17 -26.33 -12.23
C ASN A 190 0.09 -24.83 -12.61
N SER A 191 -0.63 -23.99 -11.86
CA SER A 191 -0.70 -22.54 -12.12
C SER A 191 -0.05 -21.72 -11.03
N TYR A 192 0.79 -20.76 -11.42
CA TYR A 192 1.27 -19.71 -10.52
C TYR A 192 0.15 -18.74 -10.21
N SER A 193 0.12 -18.19 -8.98
CA SER A 193 -0.85 -17.17 -8.62
C SER A 193 -0.24 -16.05 -7.77
N LYS A 194 -0.80 -14.85 -7.90
CA LYS A 194 -0.44 -13.67 -7.10
C LYS A 194 -1.69 -12.93 -6.70
N THR A 195 -1.82 -12.67 -5.41
CA THR A 195 -2.98 -11.97 -4.83
C THR A 195 -2.60 -10.55 -4.43
N ILE A 196 -3.52 -9.62 -4.66
CA ILE A 196 -3.55 -8.31 -4.03
C ILE A 196 -4.61 -8.32 -2.92
N SER A 197 -4.33 -7.70 -1.79
CA SER A 197 -5.30 -7.50 -0.71
C SER A 197 -5.00 -6.22 0.05
N TYR A 198 -5.96 -5.30 0.13
CA TYR A 198 -5.84 -4.09 0.94
C TYR A 198 -7.19 -3.62 1.49
N ASN A 199 -7.12 -2.76 2.50
CA ASN A 199 -8.29 -2.11 3.09
C ASN A 199 -8.42 -0.69 2.52
N GLN A 200 -9.65 -0.32 2.17
CA GLN A 200 -10.02 0.99 1.63
C GLN A 200 -11.34 1.47 2.24
N GLN A 201 -11.64 1.13 3.50
CA GLN A 201 -12.89 1.55 4.13
C GLN A 201 -13.13 3.06 3.93
N ASN A 202 -14.34 3.41 3.48
CA ASN A 202 -14.76 4.78 3.14
C ASN A 202 -14.18 5.36 1.82
N TYR A 203 -13.45 4.55 1.05
CA TYR A 203 -12.90 4.92 -0.25
C TYR A 203 -13.35 3.92 -1.33
N ASP A 204 -13.38 4.41 -2.57
CA ASP A 204 -13.60 3.62 -3.77
C ASP A 204 -12.29 3.53 -4.56
N THR A 205 -11.82 2.32 -4.90
CA THR A 205 -10.79 2.13 -5.92
C THR A 205 -11.45 2.15 -7.30
N ILE A 206 -10.88 2.92 -8.22
CA ILE A 206 -11.32 3.06 -9.60
C ILE A 206 -10.10 2.90 -10.51
N ALA A 207 -10.12 1.91 -11.39
CA ALA A 207 -9.18 1.85 -12.52
C ALA A 207 -9.64 2.84 -13.60
N SER A 208 -8.73 3.66 -14.13
CA SER A 208 -9.11 4.66 -15.15
C SER A 208 -9.61 4.00 -16.43
N GLY A 209 -10.64 4.58 -17.04
CA GLY A 209 -11.11 4.20 -18.37
C GLY A 209 -10.11 4.49 -19.49
N LYS A 210 -9.01 5.21 -19.19
CA LYS A 210 -7.92 5.54 -20.13
C LYS A 210 -6.75 4.54 -20.07
N ASN A 211 -6.87 3.49 -19.25
CA ASN A 211 -5.89 2.42 -19.18
C ASN A 211 -5.71 1.75 -20.54
N ASN A 212 -4.47 1.40 -20.88
CA ASN A 212 -4.09 0.85 -22.17
C ASN A 212 -2.79 0.02 -22.03
N ASN A 213 -2.26 -0.45 -23.15
CA ASN A 213 -1.11 -1.36 -23.19
C ASN A 213 0.23 -0.74 -22.76
N TRP A 214 0.29 0.56 -22.42
CA TRP A 214 1.52 1.20 -21.92
C TRP A 214 1.32 2.01 -20.64
N HIS A 215 0.09 2.23 -20.20
CA HIS A 215 -0.19 3.03 -19.02
C HIS A 215 -1.45 2.53 -18.31
N VAL A 216 -1.32 2.34 -17.00
CA VAL A 216 -2.46 2.07 -16.11
C VAL A 216 -2.44 3.01 -14.93
N HIS A 217 -3.61 3.49 -14.57
CA HIS A 217 -3.87 4.39 -13.47
C HIS A 217 -4.99 3.84 -12.58
N TRP A 218 -4.80 3.96 -11.27
CA TRP A 218 -5.84 3.74 -10.27
C TRP A 218 -5.97 4.94 -9.36
N SER A 219 -7.21 5.31 -9.08
CA SER A 219 -7.58 6.28 -8.05
C SER A 219 -8.26 5.56 -6.89
N VAL A 220 -7.89 5.90 -5.67
CA VAL A 220 -8.55 5.47 -4.43
C VAL A 220 -9.14 6.74 -3.80
N ILE A 221 -10.43 6.94 -3.99
CA ILE A 221 -11.11 8.22 -3.77
C ILE A 221 -12.03 8.12 -2.55
N ALA A 222 -11.94 9.08 -1.64
CA ALA A 222 -12.85 9.17 -0.50
C ALA A 222 -14.30 9.32 -1.00
N ASN A 223 -15.19 8.46 -0.49
CA ASN A 223 -16.61 8.49 -0.77
C ASN A 223 -17.37 8.95 0.49
N ASP A 224 -18.12 8.04 1.14
CA ASP A 224 -18.77 8.34 2.41
C ASP A 224 -17.83 8.09 3.58
N LEU A 225 -17.41 9.16 4.23
CA LEU A 225 -16.48 9.15 5.36
C LEU A 225 -17.26 8.99 6.66
N LYS A 226 -17.10 7.81 7.28
CA LYS A 226 -17.68 7.51 8.59
C LYS A 226 -16.71 7.95 9.70
N TYR A 227 -17.11 8.90 10.52
CA TYR A 227 -16.31 9.35 11.66
C TYR A 227 -17.20 9.65 12.86
N GLY A 228 -16.81 9.17 14.04
CA GLY A 228 -17.53 9.53 15.26
C GLY A 228 -19.01 9.12 15.36
N GLY A 229 -19.49 8.23 14.50
CA GLY A 229 -20.91 7.87 14.40
C GLY A 229 -21.67 8.63 13.31
N GLU A 230 -21.07 9.68 12.75
CA GLU A 230 -21.57 10.37 11.57
C GLU A 230 -21.08 9.67 10.31
N VAL A 231 -21.87 9.78 9.24
CA VAL A 231 -21.46 9.43 7.88
C VAL A 231 -21.71 10.67 7.04
N LYS A 232 -20.66 11.21 6.44
CA LYS A 232 -20.76 12.36 5.55
C LYS A 232 -20.06 12.07 4.24
N ASN A 233 -20.65 12.51 3.15
CA ASN A 233 -20.01 12.42 1.86
C ASN A 233 -18.77 13.33 1.83
N ARG A 234 -17.75 12.97 1.04
CA ARG A 234 -16.58 13.81 0.78
C ARG A 234 -16.92 15.28 0.45
N ASN A 235 -18.05 15.50 -0.22
CA ASN A 235 -18.47 16.83 -0.67
C ASN A 235 -19.26 17.64 0.38
N ASP A 236 -19.52 17.08 1.56
CA ASP A 236 -20.24 17.78 2.63
C ASP A 236 -19.41 18.94 3.18
N GLU A 237 -19.95 20.15 3.15
CA GLU A 237 -19.26 21.35 3.62
C GLU A 237 -18.91 21.25 5.11
N LEU A 238 -19.72 20.57 5.91
CA LEU A 238 -19.52 20.36 7.34
C LEU A 238 -18.75 19.07 7.66
N LEU A 239 -18.09 18.44 6.67
CA LEU A 239 -17.27 17.26 6.88
C LEU A 239 -16.21 17.50 7.96
N PHE A 240 -16.16 16.68 9.00
CA PHE A 240 -15.26 16.84 10.16
C PHE A 240 -15.42 18.16 10.96
N TYR A 241 -16.43 19.00 10.67
CA TYR A 241 -16.66 20.24 11.41
C TYR A 241 -17.17 19.94 12.83
N ARG A 242 -16.66 20.66 13.83
CA ARG A 242 -17.15 20.56 15.22
C ARG A 242 -17.24 21.91 15.94
N ASN A 243 -16.40 22.88 15.54
CA ASN A 243 -16.19 24.21 16.12
C ASN A 243 -16.81 24.45 17.51
N THR A 244 -15.98 24.43 18.55
CA THR A 244 -16.42 24.58 19.94
C THR A 244 -16.23 26.01 20.44
N ARG A 245 -16.89 26.39 21.55
CA ARG A 245 -16.67 27.70 22.20
C ARG A 245 -15.21 27.95 22.63
N ILE A 246 -14.44 26.87 22.80
CA ILE A 246 -13.02 26.91 23.17
C ILE A 246 -12.09 26.80 21.95
N ALA A 247 -12.64 26.67 20.74
CA ALA A 247 -11.83 26.68 19.53
C ALA A 247 -11.22 28.06 19.35
N THR A 248 -9.89 28.10 19.22
CA THR A 248 -9.13 29.31 18.93
C THR A 248 -8.24 29.07 17.71
N VAL A 249 -7.68 30.14 17.14
CA VAL A 249 -6.76 30.00 16.01
C VAL A 249 -5.45 29.32 16.45
N GLU A 250 -5.08 29.40 17.72
CA GLU A 250 -3.92 28.72 18.31
C GLU A 250 -4.13 27.20 18.45
N ASN A 251 -5.38 26.74 18.49
CA ASN A 251 -5.73 25.34 18.73
C ASN A 251 -6.62 24.79 17.59
N PRO A 252 -6.07 24.59 16.38
CA PRO A 252 -6.84 24.21 15.21
C PRO A 252 -7.60 22.89 15.36
N GLU A 253 -7.08 21.93 16.13
CA GLU A 253 -7.74 20.64 16.38
C GLU A 253 -9.13 20.78 17.02
N LEU A 254 -9.39 21.85 17.78
CA LEU A 254 -10.68 22.11 18.44
C LEU A 254 -11.76 22.63 17.48
N SER A 255 -11.37 23.03 16.26
CA SER A 255 -12.29 23.44 15.19
C SER A 255 -12.93 22.24 14.47
N PHE A 256 -12.34 21.06 14.61
CA PHE A 256 -12.70 19.87 13.84
C PHE A 256 -12.99 18.66 14.74
N ALA A 257 -13.41 17.56 14.14
CA ALA A 257 -13.49 16.27 14.81
C ALA A 257 -12.11 15.90 15.37
N SER A 258 -12.09 15.17 16.49
CA SER A 258 -10.84 14.69 17.08
C SER A 258 -10.21 13.60 16.23
N LYS A 259 -8.87 13.66 16.06
CA LYS A 259 -8.08 12.79 15.16
C LYS A 259 -8.38 11.29 15.26
N TYR A 260 -8.65 10.76 16.46
CA TYR A 260 -8.93 9.33 16.65
C TYR A 260 -10.26 8.87 16.00
N ARG A 261 -11.21 9.80 15.75
CA ARG A 261 -12.52 9.50 15.14
C ARG A 261 -12.44 9.33 13.62
N TYR A 262 -11.34 9.71 12.98
CA TYR A 262 -11.19 9.70 11.53
C TYR A 262 -11.04 8.27 10.98
N PRO A 263 -11.49 8.03 9.73
CA PRO A 263 -11.20 6.78 9.02
C PRO A 263 -9.70 6.49 8.95
N ALA A 264 -9.34 5.21 8.87
CA ALA A 264 -7.95 4.77 8.89
C ALA A 264 -7.11 5.41 7.77
N LEU A 265 -7.65 5.49 6.55
CA LEU A 265 -6.94 6.09 5.41
C LEU A 265 -6.69 7.59 5.63
N VAL A 266 -7.68 8.32 6.15
CA VAL A 266 -7.53 9.73 6.50
C VAL A 266 -6.52 9.94 7.61
N ARG A 267 -6.51 9.07 8.63
CA ARG A 267 -5.68 9.22 9.83
C ARG A 267 -4.24 8.79 9.60
N SER A 268 -4.04 7.64 8.97
CA SER A 268 -2.75 6.92 8.94
C SER A 268 -2.17 6.85 7.53
N GLY A 269 -3.01 6.80 6.51
CA GLY A 269 -2.57 6.69 5.12
C GLY A 269 -3.07 5.43 4.45
N PHE A 270 -2.55 5.18 3.25
CA PHE A 270 -2.95 4.08 2.40
C PHE A 270 -1.78 3.13 2.13
N ASN A 271 -2.04 1.83 2.17
CA ASN A 271 -1.09 0.79 1.78
C ASN A 271 -1.57 0.17 0.47
N PRO A 272 -1.14 0.69 -0.69
CA PRO A 272 -1.56 0.16 -1.98
C PRO A 272 -1.12 -1.30 -2.14
N GLU A 273 -1.95 -2.12 -2.81
CA GLU A 273 -1.51 -3.33 -3.49
C GLU A 273 -2.18 -3.43 -4.87
N PHE A 274 -1.42 -3.12 -5.91
CA PHE A 274 -1.89 -3.19 -7.31
C PHE A 274 -1.04 -4.15 -8.11
N LEU A 275 -1.58 -4.72 -9.18
CA LEU A 275 -0.84 -5.66 -10.02
C LEU A 275 -0.91 -5.22 -11.47
N THR A 276 0.19 -5.34 -12.20
CA THR A 276 0.19 -5.37 -13.67
C THR A 276 0.87 -6.62 -14.16
N TYR A 277 0.30 -7.16 -15.23
CA TYR A 277 0.86 -8.24 -16.01
C TYR A 277 1.43 -7.66 -17.30
N LEU A 278 2.71 -7.91 -17.53
CA LEU A 278 3.44 -7.42 -18.69
C LEU A 278 3.97 -8.57 -19.53
N SER A 279 4.06 -8.27 -20.82
CA SER A 279 4.62 -9.13 -21.85
C SER A 279 5.67 -8.36 -22.64
N ASN A 280 6.77 -9.02 -22.97
CA ASN A 280 7.92 -8.40 -23.62
C ASN A 280 8.51 -9.33 -24.68
N GLU A 281 8.72 -8.84 -25.90
CA GLU A 281 9.39 -9.61 -26.93
C GLU A 281 10.77 -10.12 -26.46
N LYS A 282 11.10 -11.39 -26.70
CA LYS A 282 12.40 -11.97 -26.30
C LYS A 282 13.62 -11.24 -26.89
N SER A 283 13.42 -10.52 -28.01
CA SER A 283 14.45 -9.68 -28.64
C SER A 283 14.79 -8.41 -27.86
N ASN A 284 13.93 -7.99 -26.92
CA ASN A 284 14.09 -6.78 -26.13
C ASN A 284 14.76 -7.11 -24.79
N GLU A 285 15.99 -6.64 -24.61
CA GLU A 285 16.77 -6.96 -23.41
C GLU A 285 16.39 -6.09 -22.21
N LYS A 286 15.96 -4.84 -22.42
CA LYS A 286 15.70 -3.88 -21.33
C LYS A 286 14.44 -3.06 -21.53
N THR A 287 13.79 -2.70 -20.44
CA THR A 287 12.65 -1.77 -20.45
C THR A 287 12.67 -0.89 -19.22
N GLN A 288 12.28 0.38 -19.38
CA GLN A 288 12.07 1.27 -18.25
C GLN A 288 10.59 1.45 -17.96
N PHE A 289 10.26 1.45 -16.67
CA PHE A 289 8.93 1.71 -16.16
C PHE A 289 8.96 2.91 -15.24
N GLU A 290 7.94 3.75 -15.30
CA GLU A 290 7.73 4.83 -14.35
C GLU A 290 6.57 4.45 -13.43
N VAL A 291 6.79 4.55 -12.13
CA VAL A 291 5.78 4.28 -11.11
C VAL A 291 5.59 5.52 -10.27
N THR A 292 4.35 5.98 -10.17
CA THR A 292 4.00 7.21 -9.46
C THR A 292 2.98 6.91 -8.39
N TYR A 293 3.31 7.26 -7.14
CA TYR A 293 2.36 7.26 -6.05
C TYR A 293 2.04 8.70 -5.70
N THR A 294 0.75 9.03 -5.65
CA THR A 294 0.26 10.38 -5.38
C THR A 294 -0.69 10.38 -4.20
N ARG A 295 -0.64 11.45 -3.41
CA ARG A 295 -1.65 11.81 -2.41
C ARG A 295 -2.19 13.19 -2.75
N ASN A 296 -3.48 13.28 -3.05
CA ASN A 296 -4.19 14.56 -3.13
C ASN A 296 -4.86 14.83 -1.77
N GLN A 297 -4.82 16.09 -1.35
CA GLN A 297 -5.42 16.54 -0.11
C GLN A 297 -6.46 17.64 -0.38
N ASP A 298 -7.62 17.46 0.24
CA ASP A 298 -8.60 18.52 0.38
C ASP A 298 -8.24 19.36 1.62
N ILE A 299 -8.60 20.63 1.60
CA ILE A 299 -8.39 21.58 2.70
C ILE A 299 -9.75 22.09 3.16
N LEU A 300 -10.09 21.82 4.41
CA LEU A 300 -11.26 22.41 5.06
C LEU A 300 -10.81 23.59 5.93
N LYS A 301 -11.27 24.79 5.58
CA LYS A 301 -10.93 26.03 6.25
C LYS A 301 -12.08 26.47 7.16
N ASN A 302 -11.80 26.69 8.43
CA ASN A 302 -12.76 27.19 9.41
C ASN A 302 -12.26 28.48 10.06
N ARG A 303 -13.18 29.36 10.49
CA ARG A 303 -12.85 30.42 11.45
C ARG A 303 -13.27 29.98 12.86
N PRO A 304 -12.35 29.80 13.80
CA PRO A 304 -12.69 29.53 15.20
C PRO A 304 -13.38 30.73 15.85
N GLY A 305 -14.16 30.49 16.89
CA GLY A 305 -14.86 31.51 17.68
C GLY A 305 -16.38 31.51 17.50
N ILE A 306 -17.04 32.56 18.02
CA ILE A 306 -18.52 32.69 18.09
C ILE A 306 -19.14 33.00 16.71
N HIS A 307 -18.32 33.18 15.67
CA HIS A 307 -18.79 33.45 14.32
C HIS A 307 -19.05 32.15 13.56
N TYR A 308 -20.34 31.82 13.37
CA TYR A 308 -20.81 30.61 12.68
C TYR A 308 -20.78 30.71 11.16
N ALA A 309 -19.72 31.28 10.57
CA ALA A 309 -19.56 31.16 9.12
C ALA A 309 -19.35 29.66 8.79
N PRO A 310 -20.01 29.12 7.75
CA PRO A 310 -19.77 27.76 7.32
C PRO A 310 -18.29 27.61 6.92
N PRO A 311 -17.67 26.45 7.19
CA PRO A 311 -16.32 26.17 6.72
C PRO A 311 -16.29 26.12 5.18
N ILE A 312 -15.11 26.34 4.60
CA ILE A 312 -14.88 26.31 3.16
C ILE A 312 -14.06 25.07 2.83
N LEU A 313 -14.59 24.22 1.94
CA LEU A 313 -13.90 23.02 1.45
C LEU A 313 -13.23 23.30 0.10
N GLU A 314 -11.91 23.28 0.06
CA GLU A 314 -11.11 23.35 -1.18
C GLU A 314 -10.64 21.93 -1.57
N LYS A 315 -11.06 21.44 -2.74
CA LYS A 315 -10.77 20.07 -3.19
C LYS A 315 -9.46 19.97 -3.96
N ASN A 316 -8.74 18.86 -3.78
CA ASN A 316 -7.50 18.51 -4.46
C ASN A 316 -6.53 19.71 -4.52
N LYS A 317 -6.43 20.43 -3.40
CA LYS A 317 -5.74 21.72 -3.33
C LYS A 317 -4.24 21.53 -3.18
N ASP A 318 -3.84 20.51 -2.42
CA ASP A 318 -2.45 20.10 -2.26
C ASP A 318 -2.28 18.68 -2.82
N GLY A 319 -1.10 18.41 -3.36
CA GLY A 319 -0.76 17.13 -3.96
C GLY A 319 0.71 16.85 -3.86
N GLN A 320 1.06 15.71 -3.28
CA GLN A 320 2.43 15.25 -3.17
C GLN A 320 2.62 13.93 -3.92
N ARG A 321 3.74 13.81 -4.63
CA ARG A 321 4.02 12.68 -5.53
C ARG A 321 5.43 12.16 -5.36
N LEU A 322 5.57 10.85 -5.37
CA LEU A 322 6.85 10.17 -5.55
C LEU A 322 6.84 9.45 -6.89
N ILE A 323 7.76 9.85 -7.78
CA ILE A 323 7.91 9.31 -9.12
C ILE A 323 9.26 8.59 -9.17
N VAL A 324 9.23 7.32 -9.56
CA VAL A 324 10.43 6.48 -9.63
C VAL A 324 10.49 5.80 -10.99
N THR A 325 11.63 5.94 -11.66
CA THR A 325 11.92 5.19 -12.88
C THR A 325 12.74 3.95 -12.55
N TYR A 326 12.22 2.78 -12.91
CA TYR A 326 12.88 1.49 -12.78
C TYR A 326 13.35 0.99 -14.15
N GLU A 327 14.54 0.40 -14.24
CA GLU A 327 14.99 -0.36 -15.42
C GLU A 327 14.96 -1.84 -15.10
N VAL A 328 14.20 -2.57 -15.91
CA VAL A 328 14.19 -4.03 -15.94
C VAL A 328 15.10 -4.54 -17.03
N ASP A 329 16.03 -5.40 -16.64
CA ASP A 329 16.83 -6.21 -17.54
C ASP A 329 16.20 -7.61 -17.63
N TRP A 330 15.55 -7.88 -18.76
CA TRP A 330 14.81 -9.11 -19.01
C TRP A 330 15.72 -10.32 -19.12
N LYS A 331 16.93 -10.13 -19.66
CA LYS A 331 17.91 -11.20 -19.87
C LYS A 331 18.50 -11.67 -18.54
N ASN A 332 18.91 -10.72 -17.71
CA ASN A 332 19.51 -11.00 -16.40
C ASN A 332 18.46 -11.15 -15.28
N LYS A 333 17.20 -10.81 -15.55
CA LYS A 333 16.09 -10.80 -14.58
C LYS A 333 16.45 -9.96 -13.35
N THR A 334 16.94 -8.77 -13.61
CA THR A 334 17.30 -7.79 -12.58
C THR A 334 16.49 -6.52 -12.77
N VAL A 335 16.33 -5.81 -11.67
CA VAL A 335 15.68 -4.51 -11.63
C VAL A 335 16.62 -3.55 -10.92
N LYS A 336 16.63 -2.29 -11.34
CA LYS A 336 17.32 -1.22 -10.62
C LYS A 336 16.51 0.06 -10.71
N VAL A 337 16.68 0.92 -9.72
CA VAL A 337 16.21 2.31 -9.77
C VAL A 337 17.17 3.12 -10.64
N VAL A 338 16.64 3.81 -11.65
CA VAL A 338 17.41 4.69 -12.54
C VAL A 338 17.30 6.14 -12.11
N ASP A 339 16.09 6.55 -11.70
CA ASP A 339 15.81 7.92 -11.29
C ASP A 339 14.68 7.96 -10.26
N LYS A 340 14.70 8.99 -9.43
CA LYS A 340 13.72 9.26 -8.38
C LYS A 340 13.62 10.76 -8.19
N TYR A 341 12.40 11.28 -8.21
CA TYR A 341 12.12 12.64 -7.76
C TYR A 341 10.74 12.74 -7.12
N SER A 342 10.52 13.83 -6.38
CA SER A 342 9.25 14.11 -5.73
C SER A 342 8.76 15.53 -6.00
N ASP A 343 7.45 15.64 -6.21
CA ASP A 343 6.74 16.89 -6.43
C ASP A 343 5.84 17.19 -5.21
N ASP A 344 5.74 18.47 -4.84
CA ASP A 344 4.77 18.97 -3.85
C ASP A 344 3.87 20.05 -4.49
N ASN A 345 2.71 20.29 -3.89
CA ASN A 345 1.69 21.24 -4.37
C ASN A 345 1.24 21.01 -5.82
N LYS A 346 1.41 19.80 -6.36
CA LYS A 346 0.95 19.44 -7.69
C LYS A 346 -0.06 18.29 -7.60
N PRO A 347 -1.35 18.57 -7.34
CA PRO A 347 -2.38 17.53 -7.33
C PRO A 347 -2.38 16.77 -8.65
N TYR A 348 -2.67 15.47 -8.58
CA TYR A 348 -3.03 14.72 -9.76
C TYR A 348 -4.33 15.31 -10.32
N LYS A 349 -4.34 15.57 -11.63
CA LYS A 349 -5.54 15.89 -12.39
C LYS A 349 -5.62 14.84 -13.49
N GLU A 350 -6.72 14.11 -13.56
CA GLU A 350 -6.96 13.24 -14.72
C GLU A 350 -7.02 14.15 -15.94
N GLY A 351 -6.03 14.03 -16.84
CA GLY A 351 -5.96 14.79 -18.08
C GLY A 351 -6.96 14.27 -19.09
#